data_AF-D5ETL1-F1
#
_entry.id   AF-D5ETL1-F1
#
_cell.length_a   1.000
_cell.length_b   1.000
_cell.length_c   1.000
_cell.angle_alpha   90.00
_cell.angle_beta   90.00
_cell.angle_gamma   90.00
#
_symmetry.space_group_name_H-M   'P 1'
#
loop_
_entity.id
_entity.type
_entity.pdbx_description
1 polymer ?
#
loop_
_entity_poly.entity_id
_entity_poly.type
_entity_poly.pdbx_seq_one_letter_code
_entity_poly.pdbx_strand_id
1 'polypeptide(L)' 'MAKIFYELRQKKNNKSQYFGKWFAHSKSIETLNTRKLAKHISEHGSVYTQDVVFGVL' A
#
# COMPACT_ATOMS: atom_id res chain seq x y z
N MET A 1 -0.48 -11.52 11.68
CA MET A 1 -1.60 -11.51 10.72
C MET A 1 -1.81 -10.08 10.25
N ALA A 2 -1.67 -9.80 8.95
CA ALA A 2 -1.81 -8.44 8.41
C ALA A 2 -3.29 -8.01 8.43
N LYS A 3 -3.56 -6.75 8.81
CA LYS A 3 -4.91 -6.17 8.78
C LYS A 3 -5.05 -5.30 7.54
N ILE A 4 -6.13 -5.51 6.77
CA ILE A 4 -6.46 -4.69 5.61
C ILE A 4 -7.46 -3.62 6.06
N PHE A 5 -7.11 -2.35 5.83
CA PHE A 5 -7.99 -1.23 6.13
C PHE A 5 -8.72 -0.78 4.86
N TYR A 6 -9.99 -0.44 5.02
CA TYR A 6 -10.79 0.10 3.95
C TYR A 6 -11.43 1.43 4.36
N GLU A 7 -11.67 2.28 3.38
CA GLU A 7 -12.45 3.51 3.50
C GLU A 7 -13.61 3.50 2.52
N LEU A 8 -14.76 3.98 2.96
CA LEU A 8 -15.94 4.08 2.12
C LEU A 8 -15.86 5.38 1.29
N ARG A 9 -15.84 5.27 -0.03
CA ARG A 9 -15.82 6.43 -0.94
C ARG A 9 -17.00 6.38 -1.89
N GLN A 10 -17.65 7.52 -2.08
CA GLN A 10 -18.75 7.66 -3.04
C GLN A 10 -18.21 7.99 -4.44
N LYS A 11 -18.77 7.36 -5.47
CA LYS A 11 -18.50 7.74 -6.86
C LYS A 11 -19.22 9.04 -7.20
N LYS A 12 -18.44 10.10 -7.38
CA LYS A 12 -18.90 11.46 -7.71
C LYS A 12 -18.89 11.80 -9.21
N ASN A 13 -18.56 10.84 -10.08
CA ASN A 13 -18.58 11.09 -11.52
C ASN A 13 -20.00 10.94 -12.07
N ASN A 14 -20.64 12.07 -12.40
CA ASN A 14 -22.02 12.14 -12.88
C ASN A 14 -22.26 11.42 -14.22
N LYS A 15 -21.21 11.14 -15.00
CA LYS A 15 -21.31 10.38 -16.27
C LYS A 15 -21.19 8.87 -16.07
N SER A 16 -20.92 8.42 -14.85
CA SER A 16 -20.76 7.00 -14.53
C SER A 16 -22.11 6.37 -14.19
N GLN A 17 -22.33 5.14 -14.66
CA GLN A 17 -23.43 4.27 -14.20
C GLN A 17 -23.41 3.99 -12.68
N TYR A 18 -22.30 4.30 -12.01
CA TYR A 18 -22.12 4.11 -10.57
C TYR A 18 -22.23 5.41 -9.77
N PHE A 19 -22.68 6.52 -10.38
CA PHE A 19 -22.85 7.79 -9.69
C PHE A 19 -23.70 7.64 -8.42
N GLY A 20 -23.23 8.21 -7.32
CA GLY A 20 -23.89 8.16 -6.01
C GLY A 20 -23.70 6.86 -5.22
N LYS A 21 -23.16 5.79 -5.83
CA LYS A 21 -22.88 4.53 -5.14
C LYS A 21 -21.60 4.60 -4.31
N TRP A 22 -21.57 3.82 -3.24
CA TRP A 22 -20.46 3.74 -2.29
C TRP A 22 -19.68 2.44 -2.47
N PHE A 23 -18.36 2.54 -2.43
CA PHE A 23 -17.46 1.40 -2.58
C PHE A 23 -16.38 1.44 -1.52
N ALA A 24 -15.97 0.25 -1.07
CA ALA A 24 -14.79 0.09 -0.23
C ALA A 24 -13.52 0.30 -1.07
N HIS A 25 -12.65 1.19 -0.61
CA HIS A 25 -11.33 1.41 -1.19
C HIS A 25 -10.27 1.00 -0.17
N SER A 26 -9.20 0.36 -0.62
CA SER A 26 -8.04 0.05 0.23
C SER A 26 -7.45 1.35 0.76
N LYS A 27 -7.30 1.43 2.08
CA LYS A 27 -6.68 2.56 2.76
C LYS A 27 -5.23 2.21 3.08
N SER A 28 -4.30 2.96 2.48
CA SER A 28 -2.88 2.92 2.86
C SER A 28 -2.71 3.58 4.23
N ILE A 29 -2.06 2.88 5.17
CA ILE A 29 -1.78 3.41 6.51
C ILE A 29 -0.53 4.29 6.49
N GLU A 30 0.45 3.89 5.68
CA GLU A 30 1.73 4.58 5.56
C GLU A 30 2.25 4.51 4.12
N THR A 31 3.11 5.47 3.79
CA THR A 31 3.94 5.44 2.58
C THR A 31 5.38 5.19 3.02
N LEU A 32 5.98 4.12 2.53
CA LEU A 32 7.36 3.77 2.83
C LEU A 32 8.31 4.53 1.90
N ASN A 33 9.40 5.07 2.46
CA ASN A 33 10.53 5.51 1.64
C ASN A 33 11.41 4.30 1.27
N THR A 34 12.32 4.48 0.31
CA THR A 34 13.16 3.40 -0.22
C THR A 34 13.96 2.67 0.87
N ARG A 35 14.41 3.39 1.91
CA ARG A 35 15.14 2.79 3.04
C ARG A 35 14.25 1.90 3.92
N LYS A 36 13.04 2.34 4.22
CA LYS A 36 12.05 1.54 4.96
C LYS A 36 11.58 0.34 4.13
N LEU A 37 11.46 0.49 2.81
CA LEU A 37 11.15 -0.62 1.90
C LEU A 37 12.28 -1.67 1.89
N ALA A 38 13.54 -1.24 1.80
CA ALA A 38 14.69 -2.15 1.88
C ALA A 38 14.72 -2.93 3.20
N LYS A 39 14.38 -2.26 4.31
CA LYS A 39 14.26 -2.91 5.62
C LYS A 39 13.16 -3.96 5.63
N HIS A 40 11.98 -3.60 5.13
CA HIS A 40 10.84 -4.51 5.04
C HIS A 40 11.19 -5.77 4.23
N ILE A 41 11.86 -5.62 3.08
CA ILE A 41 12.32 -6.75 2.26
C ILE A 41 13.35 -7.60 3.02
N SER A 42 14.30 -6.97 3.71
CA SER A 42 15.31 -7.67 4.53
C SER A 42 14.67 -8.52 5.63
N GLU A 43 13.58 -8.03 6.25
CA GLU A 43 12.84 -8.71 7.30
C GLU A 43 11.92 -9.83 6.77
N HIS A 44 11.58 -9.82 5.47
CA HIS A 44 10.67 -10.78 4.84
C HIS A 44 11.40 -11.77 3.91
N GLY A 45 12.20 -12.65 4.50
CA GLY A 45 12.73 -13.83 3.81
C GLY A 45 13.95 -13.56 2.90
N SER A 46 14.52 -12.36 2.96
CA SER A 46 15.80 -12.07 2.32
C SER A 46 16.96 -12.56 3.20
N VAL A 47 17.95 -13.21 2.59
CA VAL A 47 19.25 -13.50 3.24
C VAL A 47 20.15 -12.27 3.34
N TYR A 48 19.79 -11.20 2.65
CA TYR A 48 20.56 -9.98 2.56
C TYR A 48 20.08 -8.92 3.55
N THR A 49 21.05 -8.21 4.13
CA THR A 49 20.80 -7.08 5.05
C THR A 49 20.18 -5.90 4.32
N GLN A 50 19.54 -5.01 5.08
CA GLN A 50 18.92 -3.78 4.56
C GLN A 50 19.84 -3.00 3.62
N ASP A 51 21.14 -2.88 3.92
CA ASP A 51 22.07 -2.08 3.12
C ASP A 51 22.35 -2.70 1.75
N VAL A 52 22.44 -4.04 1.68
CA VAL A 52 22.60 -4.76 0.42
C VAL A 52 21.33 -4.64 -0.42
N VAL A 53 20.15 -4.79 0.19
CA VAL A 53 18.87 -4.61 -0.50
C VAL A 53 18.72 -3.17 -1.00
N PHE A 54 19.06 -2.18 -0.18
CA PHE A 54 18.99 -0.78 -0.54
C PHE A 54 19.93 -0.41 -1.69
N GLY A 55 21.09 -1.07 -1.79
CA GLY A 55 22.03 -0.84 -2.91
C GLY A 55 21.54 -1.35 -4.26
N VAL A 56 20.50 -2.20 -4.31
CA VAL A 56 19.95 -2.79 -5.54
C VAL A 56 18.62 -2.15 -5.97
N LEU A 57 17.89 -1.52 -5.05
CA LEU A 57 16.64 -0.81 -5.31
C LEU A 57 16.86 0.51 -6.08
#